data_AF-A0A8F1MC60-F1
#
_entry.id   AF-A0A8F1MC60-F1
#
_cell.length_a   1.000
_cell.length_b   1.000
_cell.length_c   1.000
_cell.angle_alpha   90.00
_cell.angle_beta   90.00
_cell.angle_gamma   90.00
#
_symmetry.space_group_name_H-M   'P 1'
#
loop_
_entity.id
_entity.type
_entity.pdbx_description
1 polymer ?
#
loop_
_entity_poly.entity_id
_entity_poly.type
_entity_poly.pdbx_seq_one_letter_code
_entity_poly.pdbx_strand_id
1 'polypeptide(L)'
;MAKKRKSTKKSAPAKPQHSLPAGFWSQVGAVMLILLSLLLVVSWFGVGGPVLQWIDMTTVKTIGYTAYALPILLIYLAVETFRAEENQLPAVVKFAAILEIVWFSGLFGLTKTASHPNSGGFVGDILNTATLKMVDSAIAAIIYLVLAFITVLFITQTSPFTVFSKLWEMIKSNTKEDDNNRSIMKKAAKAQPTEEEKKTDLGRN
;
A
#
# COMPACT_ATOMS: atom_id res chain seq x y z
N MET A 1 53.21 -42.71 -37.82
CA MET A 1 52.09 -42.05 -37.11
C MET A 1 52.42 -40.57 -36.96
N ALA A 2 51.66 -39.68 -37.60
CA ALA A 2 51.96 -38.24 -37.68
C ALA A 2 51.42 -37.48 -36.46
N LYS A 3 52.30 -36.69 -35.82
CA LYS A 3 52.02 -35.89 -34.62
C LYS A 3 51.23 -34.63 -35.00
N LYS A 4 49.92 -34.59 -34.72
CA LYS A 4 49.04 -33.46 -35.07
C LYS A 4 49.34 -32.26 -34.15
N ARG A 5 49.89 -31.19 -34.73
CA ARG A 5 50.29 -29.94 -34.05
C ARG A 5 49.03 -29.13 -33.69
N LYS A 6 48.91 -28.73 -32.42
CA LYS A 6 47.81 -27.94 -31.85
C LYS A 6 47.92 -26.49 -32.36
N SER A 7 46.92 -26.01 -33.11
CA SER A 7 46.83 -24.61 -33.53
C SER A 7 46.06 -23.82 -32.48
N THR A 8 46.78 -23.02 -31.68
CA THR A 8 46.20 -21.99 -30.82
C THR A 8 45.94 -20.74 -31.66
N LYS A 9 44.70 -20.57 -32.13
CA LYS A 9 44.22 -19.28 -32.62
C LYS A 9 44.18 -18.30 -31.44
N LYS A 10 45.07 -17.30 -31.45
CA LYS A 10 44.97 -16.10 -30.62
C LYS A 10 43.66 -15.39 -30.97
N SER A 11 42.74 -15.29 -30.01
CA SER A 11 41.55 -14.45 -30.15
C SER A 11 41.97 -12.98 -30.06
N ALA A 12 41.51 -12.17 -31.01
CA ALA A 12 41.64 -10.72 -30.96
C ALA A 12 40.89 -10.17 -29.71
N PRO A 13 41.34 -9.06 -29.10
CA PRO A 13 40.64 -8.47 -27.98
C PRO A 13 39.27 -7.99 -28.46
N ALA A 14 38.20 -8.48 -27.81
CA ALA A 14 36.84 -8.06 -28.10
C ALA A 14 36.71 -6.55 -27.88
N LYS A 15 36.16 -5.83 -28.87
CA LYS A 15 35.81 -4.40 -28.76
C LYS A 15 34.96 -4.17 -27.50
N PRO A 16 35.10 -3.03 -26.80
CA PRO A 16 34.32 -2.76 -25.60
C PRO A 16 32.84 -2.73 -25.98
N GLN A 17 32.14 -3.82 -25.67
CA GLN A 17 30.70 -3.86 -25.74
C GLN A 17 30.18 -2.95 -24.63
N HIS A 18 29.31 -2.03 -25.01
CA HIS A 18 28.58 -1.19 -24.08
C HIS A 18 27.62 -2.08 -23.27
N SER A 19 28.14 -2.77 -22.25
CA SER A 19 27.34 -3.55 -21.32
C SER A 19 26.76 -2.59 -20.30
N LEU A 20 25.44 -2.50 -20.27
CA LEU A 20 24.72 -1.74 -19.26
C LEU A 20 25.09 -2.26 -17.86
N PRO A 21 25.19 -1.37 -16.84
CA PRO A 21 25.40 -1.80 -15.47
C PRO A 21 24.34 -2.81 -15.03
N ALA A 22 24.73 -3.73 -14.14
CA ALA A 22 23.76 -4.61 -13.47
C ALA A 22 22.64 -3.76 -12.83
N GLY A 23 21.39 -4.19 -13.00
CA GLY A 23 20.24 -3.47 -12.46
C GLY A 23 19.67 -2.33 -13.30
N PHE A 24 20.29 -1.92 -14.41
CA PHE A 24 19.80 -0.80 -15.23
C PHE A 24 18.31 -0.94 -15.61
N TRP A 25 17.89 -2.10 -16.11
CA TRP A 25 16.49 -2.35 -16.47
C TRP A 25 15.54 -2.36 -15.28
N SER A 26 16.04 -2.75 -14.10
CA SER A 26 15.27 -2.72 -12.87
C SER A 26 15.04 -1.28 -12.40
N GLN A 27 16.05 -0.42 -12.52
CA GLN A 27 15.92 1.02 -12.26
C GLN A 27 14.93 1.69 -13.22
N VAL A 28 15.03 1.41 -14.52
CA VAL A 28 14.05 1.90 -15.52
C VAL A 28 12.64 1.42 -15.17
N GLY A 29 12.49 0.15 -14.80
CA GLY A 29 11.23 -0.40 -14.30
C GLY A 29 10.70 0.36 -13.08
N ALA A 30 11.54 0.66 -12.10
CA ALA A 30 11.16 1.42 -10.91
C ALA A 30 10.71 2.86 -11.25
N VAL A 31 11.39 3.55 -12.16
CA VAL A 31 10.95 4.87 -12.66
C VAL A 31 9.59 4.76 -13.36
N MET A 32 9.39 3.72 -14.17
CA MET A 32 8.10 3.47 -14.82
C MET A 32 6.98 3.17 -13.82
N LEU A 33 7.26 2.46 -12.72
CA LEU A 33 6.28 2.22 -11.64
C LEU A 33 5.85 3.54 -10.97
N ILE A 34 6.80 4.44 -10.72
CA ILE A 34 6.50 5.78 -10.16
C ILE A 34 5.66 6.58 -11.15
N LEU A 35 6.05 6.62 -12.43
CA LEU A 35 5.29 7.32 -13.46
C LEU A 35 3.87 6.76 -13.57
N LEU A 36 3.72 5.44 -13.60
CA LEU A 36 2.40 4.78 -13.62
C LEU A 36 1.56 5.13 -12.38
N SER A 37 2.18 5.15 -11.20
CA SER A 37 1.52 5.55 -9.96
C SER A 37 0.97 6.99 -10.04
N LEU A 38 1.77 7.93 -10.53
CA LEU A 38 1.33 9.32 -10.73
C LEU A 38 0.20 9.42 -11.76
N LEU A 39 0.29 8.70 -12.88
CA LEU A 39 -0.77 8.68 -13.89
C LEU A 39 -2.09 8.11 -13.36
N LEU A 40 -2.04 7.05 -12.55
CA LEU A 40 -3.22 6.50 -11.88
C LEU A 40 -3.88 7.55 -10.98
N VAL A 41 -3.10 8.25 -10.15
CA VAL A 41 -3.64 9.31 -9.28
C VAL A 41 -4.27 10.44 -10.10
N VAL A 42 -3.62 10.88 -11.18
CA VAL A 42 -4.18 11.91 -12.07
C VAL A 42 -5.49 11.43 -12.71
N SER A 43 -5.57 10.15 -13.08
CA SER A 43 -6.77 9.61 -13.73
C SER A 43 -8.02 9.62 -12.85
N TRP A 44 -7.88 9.57 -11.52
CA TRP A 44 -9.02 9.65 -10.58
C TRP A 44 -9.78 10.96 -10.66
N PHE A 45 -9.12 12.04 -11.08
CA PHE A 45 -9.74 13.36 -11.23
C PHE A 45 -10.54 13.48 -12.54
N GLY A 46 -10.54 12.45 -13.40
CA GLY A 46 -11.21 12.49 -14.70
C GLY A 46 -10.56 13.43 -15.71
N VAL A 47 -9.37 13.94 -15.40
CA VAL A 47 -8.56 14.82 -16.25
C VAL A 47 -7.45 14.01 -16.93
N GLY A 48 -6.99 14.45 -18.11
CA GLY A 48 -5.91 13.80 -18.86
C GLY A 48 -6.34 13.00 -20.10
N GLY A 49 -7.60 13.16 -20.53
CA GLY A 49 -8.07 12.67 -21.84
C GLY A 49 -8.33 11.16 -21.89
N PRO A 50 -8.56 10.62 -23.10
CA PRO A 50 -9.08 9.26 -23.28
C PRO A 50 -8.18 8.16 -22.71
N VAL A 51 -6.86 8.37 -22.73
CA VAL A 51 -5.89 7.38 -22.23
C VAL A 51 -6.02 7.22 -20.70
N LEU A 52 -6.09 8.32 -19.95
CA LEU A 52 -6.20 8.25 -18.49
C LEU A 52 -7.58 7.75 -18.06
N GLN A 53 -8.64 8.15 -18.76
CA GLN A 53 -9.98 7.58 -18.54
C GLN A 53 -10.01 6.06 -18.77
N TRP A 54 -9.33 5.59 -19.83
CA TRP A 54 -9.22 4.16 -20.11
C TRP A 54 -8.42 3.42 -19.03
N ILE A 55 -7.31 4.00 -18.56
CA ILE A 55 -6.51 3.45 -17.46
C ILE A 55 -7.34 3.31 -16.20
N ASP A 56 -8.04 4.36 -15.77
CA ASP A 56 -8.88 4.35 -14.57
C ASP A 56 -9.97 3.28 -14.67
N MET A 57 -10.77 3.35 -15.73
CA MET A 57 -11.86 2.42 -16.00
C MET A 57 -11.36 0.97 -16.05
N THR A 58 -10.23 0.71 -16.70
CA THR A 58 -9.67 -0.63 -16.83
C THR A 58 -9.14 -1.13 -15.50
N THR A 59 -8.46 -0.28 -14.73
CA THR A 59 -7.92 -0.64 -13.41
C THR A 59 -9.05 -0.96 -12.45
N VAL A 60 -10.06 -0.10 -12.34
CA VAL A 60 -11.24 -0.33 -11.48
C VAL A 60 -12.04 -1.54 -11.95
N LYS A 61 -12.23 -1.76 -13.25
CA LYS A 61 -12.91 -2.98 -13.73
C LYS A 61 -12.14 -4.25 -13.42
N THR A 62 -10.80 -4.20 -13.41
CA THR A 62 -9.96 -5.38 -13.20
C THR A 62 -9.85 -5.74 -11.73
N ILE A 63 -9.49 -4.78 -10.87
CA ILE A 63 -9.13 -5.01 -9.47
C ILE A 63 -10.01 -4.25 -8.47
N GLY A 64 -11.03 -3.54 -8.96
CA GLY A 64 -11.98 -2.81 -8.13
C GLY A 64 -11.34 -1.70 -7.33
N TYR A 65 -11.78 -1.55 -6.07
CA TYR A 65 -11.31 -0.50 -5.17
C TYR A 65 -9.86 -0.68 -4.72
N THR A 66 -9.24 -1.84 -4.98
CA THR A 66 -7.79 -1.99 -4.88
C THR A 66 -7.04 -0.99 -5.76
N ALA A 67 -7.66 -0.53 -6.86
CA ALA A 67 -7.11 0.50 -7.73
C ALA A 67 -6.69 1.78 -6.98
N TYR A 68 -7.36 2.10 -5.87
CA TYR A 68 -7.06 3.30 -5.08
C TYR A 68 -5.85 3.11 -4.15
N ALA A 69 -5.53 1.87 -3.76
CA ALA A 69 -4.32 1.55 -3.00
C ALA A 69 -3.10 1.29 -3.91
N LEU A 70 -3.35 0.93 -5.18
CA LEU A 70 -2.31 0.55 -6.14
C LEU A 70 -1.19 1.59 -6.30
N PRO A 71 -1.43 2.91 -6.40
CA PRO A 71 -0.36 3.90 -6.53
C PRO A 71 0.66 3.85 -5.38
N ILE A 72 0.18 3.63 -4.15
CA ILE A 72 1.02 3.53 -2.95
C ILE A 72 1.90 2.29 -3.04
N LEU A 73 1.31 1.14 -3.41
CA LEU A 73 2.05 -0.11 -3.59
C LEU A 73 3.12 0.01 -4.69
N LEU A 74 2.79 0.64 -5.83
CA LEU A 74 3.74 0.84 -6.93
C LEU A 74 4.93 1.72 -6.52
N ILE A 75 4.67 2.82 -5.79
CA ILE A 75 5.73 3.68 -5.24
C ILE A 75 6.59 2.89 -4.25
N TYR A 76 5.97 2.13 -3.35
CA TYR A 76 6.70 1.29 -2.40
C TYR A 76 7.64 0.31 -3.11
N LEU A 77 7.14 -0.42 -4.12
CA LEU A 77 7.94 -1.35 -4.91
C LEU A 77 9.08 -0.66 -5.67
N ALA A 78 8.84 0.53 -6.20
CA ALA A 78 9.87 1.31 -6.87
C ALA A 78 10.99 1.72 -5.91
N VAL A 79 10.63 2.25 -4.73
CA VAL A 79 11.59 2.61 -3.68
C VAL A 79 12.37 1.39 -3.22
N GLU A 80 11.71 0.25 -3.00
CA GLU A 80 12.39 -0.97 -2.57
C GLU A 80 13.30 -1.54 -3.68
N THR A 81 12.92 -1.39 -4.95
CA THR A 81 13.79 -1.71 -6.08
C THR A 81 15.04 -0.83 -6.10
N PHE A 82 14.92 0.45 -5.76
CA PHE A 82 16.10 1.32 -5.64
C PHE A 82 17.00 0.97 -4.46
N ARG A 83 16.43 0.43 -3.37
CA ARG A 83 17.15 0.05 -2.15
C ARG A 83 17.78 -1.33 -2.21
N ALA A 84 17.28 -2.22 -3.07
CA ALA A 84 17.79 -3.58 -3.22
C ALA A 84 19.22 -3.61 -3.79
N GLU A 85 19.97 -4.67 -3.44
CA GLU A 85 21.29 -4.94 -4.00
C GLU A 85 21.19 -5.09 -5.53
N GLU A 86 22.10 -4.44 -6.26
CA GLU A 86 22.05 -4.30 -7.72
C GLU A 86 20.70 -3.79 -8.27
N ASN A 87 19.92 -3.10 -7.44
CA ASN A 87 18.55 -2.68 -7.74
C ASN A 87 17.60 -3.84 -8.11
N GLN A 88 17.88 -5.07 -7.69
CA GLN A 88 17.07 -6.23 -8.06
C GLN A 88 16.12 -6.62 -6.93
N LEU A 89 14.88 -6.12 -7.00
CA LEU A 89 13.85 -6.57 -6.07
C LEU A 89 13.56 -8.06 -6.27
N PRO A 90 13.60 -8.89 -5.19
CA PRO A 90 13.38 -10.33 -5.31
C PRO A 90 12.05 -10.67 -5.98
N ALA A 91 12.05 -11.67 -6.87
CA ALA A 91 10.85 -12.09 -7.60
C ALA A 91 9.70 -12.49 -6.65
N VAL A 92 10.03 -13.05 -5.48
CA VAL A 92 9.04 -13.43 -4.46
C VAL A 92 8.31 -12.21 -3.90
N VAL A 93 8.97 -11.07 -3.73
CA VAL A 93 8.33 -9.82 -3.28
C VAL A 93 7.38 -9.28 -4.35
N LYS A 94 7.79 -9.34 -5.62
CA LYS A 94 6.92 -8.96 -6.76
C LYS A 94 5.67 -9.84 -6.83
N PHE A 95 5.83 -11.14 -6.63
CA PHE A 95 4.72 -12.08 -6.57
C PHE A 95 3.82 -11.82 -5.36
N ALA A 96 4.39 -11.54 -4.18
CA ALA A 96 3.62 -11.18 -3.00
C ALA A 96 2.79 -9.91 -3.22
N ALA A 97 3.32 -8.90 -3.93
CA ALA A 97 2.55 -7.71 -4.29
C ALA A 97 1.37 -8.01 -5.22
N ILE A 98 1.50 -8.99 -6.13
CA ILE A 98 0.38 -9.46 -6.94
C ILE A 98 -0.67 -10.16 -6.06
N LEU A 99 -0.24 -11.01 -5.13
CA LEU A 99 -1.15 -11.64 -4.17
C LEU A 99 -1.87 -10.61 -3.30
N GLU A 100 -1.17 -9.56 -2.86
CA GLU A 100 -1.75 -8.45 -2.10
C GLU A 100 -2.91 -7.81 -2.87
N ILE A 101 -2.72 -7.54 -4.16
CA ILE A 101 -3.77 -7.00 -5.04
C ILE A 101 -4.95 -7.98 -5.11
N VAL A 102 -4.69 -9.29 -5.21
CA VAL A 102 -5.72 -10.33 -5.27
C VAL A 102 -6.54 -10.37 -3.97
N TRP A 103 -5.90 -10.33 -2.80
CA TRP A 103 -6.56 -10.35 -1.50
C TRP A 103 -7.43 -9.10 -1.27
N PHE A 104 -6.90 -7.91 -1.57
CA PHE A 104 -7.70 -6.69 -1.50
C PHE A 104 -8.85 -6.69 -2.50
N SER A 105 -8.65 -7.21 -3.72
CA SER A 105 -9.72 -7.30 -4.72
C SER A 105 -10.84 -8.24 -4.23
N GLY A 106 -10.49 -9.38 -3.63
CA GLY A 106 -11.46 -10.26 -2.97
C GLY A 106 -12.22 -9.56 -1.85
N LEU A 107 -11.48 -8.91 -0.94
CA LEU A 107 -12.02 -8.19 0.21
C LEU A 107 -13.01 -7.10 -0.21
N PHE A 108 -12.63 -6.22 -1.13
CA PHE A 108 -13.54 -5.20 -1.65
C PHE A 108 -14.66 -5.81 -2.51
N GLY A 109 -14.45 -6.96 -3.13
CA GLY A 109 -15.50 -7.70 -3.84
C GLY A 109 -16.65 -8.15 -2.92
N LEU A 110 -16.40 -8.33 -1.62
CA LEU A 110 -17.45 -8.64 -0.65
C LEU A 110 -18.41 -7.46 -0.38
N THR A 111 -18.02 -6.23 -0.75
CA THR A 111 -18.86 -5.03 -0.61
C THR A 111 -19.66 -4.69 -1.88
N LYS A 112 -19.66 -5.60 -2.86
CA LYS A 112 -20.34 -5.42 -4.15
C LYS A 112 -21.84 -5.22 -3.94
N THR A 113 -22.36 -4.15 -4.54
CA THR A 113 -23.78 -3.78 -4.51
C THR A 113 -24.20 -3.26 -5.89
N ALA A 114 -25.50 -3.08 -6.13
CA ALA A 114 -26.02 -2.52 -7.37
C ALA A 114 -25.42 -1.13 -7.67
N SER A 115 -25.15 -0.32 -6.64
CA SER A 115 -24.51 1.00 -6.77
C SER A 115 -22.99 0.93 -6.98
N HIS A 116 -22.36 -0.18 -6.62
CA HIS A 116 -20.92 -0.39 -6.69
C HIS A 116 -20.61 -1.77 -7.30
N PRO A 117 -20.96 -1.97 -8.59
CA PRO A 117 -20.87 -3.29 -9.22
C PRO A 117 -19.42 -3.75 -9.44
N ASN A 118 -18.45 -2.84 -9.37
CA ASN A 118 -17.04 -3.12 -9.61
C ASN A 118 -16.20 -3.05 -8.31
N SER A 119 -16.79 -3.20 -7.12
CA SER A 119 -16.05 -3.01 -5.87
C SER A 119 -14.80 -3.91 -5.75
N GLY A 120 -14.88 -5.17 -6.20
CA GLY A 120 -13.73 -6.09 -6.29
C GLY A 120 -13.14 -6.27 -7.70
N GLY A 121 -13.78 -5.67 -8.71
CA GLY A 121 -13.47 -5.91 -10.12
C GLY A 121 -13.55 -7.39 -10.53
N PHE A 122 -13.06 -7.67 -11.73
CA PHE A 122 -12.99 -9.03 -12.28
C PHE A 122 -12.22 -10.01 -11.40
N VAL A 123 -11.08 -9.59 -10.84
CA VAL A 123 -10.24 -10.43 -9.98
C VAL A 123 -10.99 -10.82 -8.69
N GLY A 124 -11.61 -9.85 -8.02
CA GLY A 124 -12.40 -10.09 -6.81
C GLY A 124 -13.63 -10.95 -7.09
N ASP A 125 -14.31 -10.74 -8.22
CA ASP A 125 -15.48 -11.53 -8.61
C ASP A 125 -15.13 -13.01 -8.81
N ILE A 126 -14.01 -13.31 -9.49
CA ILE A 126 -13.52 -14.68 -9.68
C ILE A 126 -13.18 -15.30 -8.33
N LEU A 127 -12.41 -14.60 -7.50
CA LEU A 127 -11.96 -15.13 -6.22
C LEU A 127 -13.16 -15.42 -5.30
N ASN A 128 -14.10 -14.48 -5.19
CA ASN A 128 -15.30 -14.63 -4.37
C ASN A 128 -16.24 -15.72 -4.89
N THR A 129 -16.27 -16.00 -6.20
CA THR A 129 -17.04 -17.12 -6.75
C THR A 129 -16.61 -18.47 -6.16
N ALA A 130 -15.32 -18.65 -5.90
CA ALA A 130 -14.80 -19.86 -5.26
C ALA A 130 -14.94 -19.79 -3.74
N THR A 131 -14.52 -18.69 -3.12
CA THR A 131 -14.51 -18.56 -1.66
C THR A 131 -15.91 -18.63 -1.05
N LEU A 132 -16.90 -17.95 -1.65
CA LEU A 132 -18.27 -17.91 -1.13
C LEU A 132 -19.06 -19.21 -1.32
N LYS A 133 -18.51 -20.19 -2.07
CA LYS A 133 -19.05 -21.56 -2.08
C LYS A 133 -18.62 -22.37 -0.87
N MET A 134 -17.57 -21.95 -0.18
CA MET A 134 -16.96 -22.68 0.93
C MET A 134 -17.28 -22.04 2.28
N VAL A 135 -17.40 -20.71 2.32
CA VAL A 135 -17.61 -19.94 3.55
C VAL A 135 -18.52 -18.74 3.31
N ASP A 136 -19.17 -18.25 4.37
CA ASP A 136 -19.94 -17.02 4.31
C ASP A 136 -19.06 -15.76 4.15
N SER A 137 -19.66 -14.68 3.67
CA SER A 137 -18.96 -13.41 3.41
C SER A 137 -18.21 -12.86 4.63
N ALA A 138 -18.73 -13.02 5.84
CA ALA A 138 -18.06 -12.55 7.06
C ALA A 138 -16.74 -13.31 7.31
N ILE A 139 -16.75 -14.63 7.09
CA ILE A 139 -15.58 -15.49 7.25
C ILE A 139 -14.57 -15.22 6.12
N ALA A 140 -15.05 -15.05 4.88
CA ALA A 140 -14.21 -14.68 3.74
C ALA A 140 -13.43 -13.37 4.00
N ALA A 141 -14.10 -12.36 4.58
CA ALA A 141 -13.47 -11.09 4.92
C ALA A 141 -12.31 -11.28 5.91
N ILE A 142 -12.50 -12.09 6.96
CA ILE A 142 -11.45 -12.40 7.93
C ILE A 142 -10.27 -13.10 7.25
N ILE A 143 -10.55 -14.08 6.38
CA ILE A 143 -9.49 -14.81 5.64
C ILE A 143 -8.67 -13.84 4.78
N TYR A 144 -9.33 -12.98 3.99
CA TYR A 144 -8.62 -12.01 3.15
C TYR A 144 -7.81 -11.01 3.97
N LEU A 145 -8.34 -10.52 5.10
CA LEU A 145 -7.60 -9.63 6.00
C LEU A 145 -6.36 -10.31 6.59
N VAL A 146 -6.46 -11.56 7.00
CA VAL A 146 -5.30 -12.31 7.54
C VAL A 146 -4.26 -12.55 6.44
N LEU A 147 -4.68 -12.97 5.24
CA LEU A 147 -3.78 -13.20 4.12
C LEU A 147 -3.08 -11.91 3.69
N ALA A 148 -3.84 -10.83 3.49
CA ALA A 148 -3.33 -9.49 3.20
C ALA A 148 -2.35 -9.00 4.28
N PHE A 149 -2.70 -9.18 5.56
CA PHE A 149 -1.81 -8.79 6.66
C PHE A 149 -0.48 -9.55 6.61
N ILE A 150 -0.50 -10.86 6.41
CA ILE A 150 0.72 -11.68 6.30
C ILE A 150 1.54 -11.25 5.07
N THR A 151 0.91 -11.00 3.93
CA THR A 151 1.62 -10.60 2.70
C THR A 151 2.19 -9.18 2.80
N VAL A 152 1.49 -8.23 3.43
CA VAL A 152 2.06 -6.90 3.74
C VAL A 152 3.30 -7.05 4.62
N LEU A 153 3.23 -7.81 5.72
CA LEU A 153 4.39 -8.02 6.60
C LEU A 153 5.58 -8.63 5.85
N PHE A 154 5.31 -9.56 4.93
CA PHE A 154 6.33 -10.15 4.08
C PHE A 154 6.96 -9.13 3.12
N ILE A 155 6.13 -8.33 2.43
CA ILE A 155 6.58 -7.28 1.51
C ILE A 155 7.38 -6.20 2.24
N THR A 156 6.97 -5.83 3.45
CA THR A 156 7.63 -4.80 4.26
C THR A 156 8.72 -5.34 5.17
N GLN A 157 8.97 -6.66 5.16
CA GLN A 157 9.91 -7.36 6.05
C GLN A 157 9.75 -6.93 7.52
N THR A 158 8.52 -6.61 7.92
CA THR A 158 8.23 -6.07 9.25
C THR A 158 7.73 -7.19 10.15
N SER A 159 8.16 -7.21 11.41
CA SER A 159 7.64 -8.20 12.36
C SER A 159 6.20 -7.86 12.77
N PRO A 160 5.32 -8.85 13.00
CA PRO A 160 3.95 -8.60 13.46
C PRO A 160 3.93 -7.78 14.76
N PHE A 161 4.85 -8.08 15.69
CA PHE A 161 4.96 -7.39 16.98
C PHE A 161 5.22 -5.89 16.83
N THR A 162 6.02 -5.47 15.85
CA THR A 162 6.29 -4.05 15.57
C THR A 162 5.05 -3.31 15.10
N VAL A 163 4.16 -3.98 14.35
CA VAL A 163 2.90 -3.37 13.91
C VAL A 163 1.95 -3.26 15.09
N PHE A 164 1.78 -4.33 15.88
CA PHE A 164 0.93 -4.31 17.07
C PHE A 164 1.40 -3.29 18.11
N SER A 165 2.72 -3.13 18.32
CA SER A 165 3.24 -2.14 19.27
C SER A 165 2.92 -0.71 18.84
N LYS A 166 3.08 -0.37 17.55
CA LYS A 166 2.73 0.95 17.01
C LYS A 166 1.23 1.23 17.12
N LEU A 167 0.38 0.24 16.85
CA LEU A 167 -1.07 0.37 17.02
C LEU A 167 -1.44 0.60 18.48
N TRP A 168 -0.82 -0.14 19.41
CA TRP A 168 -1.03 0.03 20.84
C TRP A 168 -0.57 1.41 21.35
N GLU A 169 0.57 1.91 20.85
CA GLU A 169 1.07 3.25 21.17
C GLU A 169 0.11 4.33 20.69
N MET A 170 -0.44 4.21 19.47
CA MET A 170 -1.41 5.16 18.91
C MET A 170 -2.74 5.16 19.68
N ILE A 171 -3.22 3.99 20.11
CA ILE A 171 -4.40 3.89 20.97
C ILE A 171 -4.11 4.54 22.33
N LYS A 172 -2.95 4.23 22.92
CA LYS A 172 -2.53 4.75 24.23
C LYS A 172 -2.28 6.27 24.22
N SER A 173 -1.77 6.84 23.13
CA SER A 173 -1.55 8.29 23.01
C SER A 173 -2.87 9.05 23.00
N ASN A 174 -3.87 8.55 22.25
CA ASN A 174 -5.21 9.16 22.21
C ASN A 174 -5.87 9.16 23.59
N THR A 175 -5.76 8.06 24.35
CA THR A 175 -6.31 8.00 25.71
C THR A 175 -5.61 8.98 26.67
N LYS A 176 -4.29 9.13 26.57
CA LYS A 176 -3.53 10.06 27.43
C LYS A 176 -3.83 11.52 27.13
N GLU A 177 -4.00 11.89 25.86
CA GLU A 177 -4.38 13.25 25.47
C GLU A 177 -5.79 13.61 25.95
N ASP A 178 -6.74 12.68 25.84
CA ASP A 178 -8.11 12.86 26.33
C ASP A 178 -8.17 13.01 27.86
N ASP A 179 -7.41 12.20 28.60
CA ASP A 179 -7.35 12.29 30.06
C ASP A 179 -6.70 13.60 30.53
N ASN A 180 -5.64 14.03 29.86
CA ASN A 180 -4.98 15.30 30.14
C ASN A 180 -5.91 16.48 29.85
N ASN A 181 -6.59 16.50 28.69
CA ASN A 181 -7.56 17.53 28.33
C ASN A 181 -8.73 17.60 29.31
N ARG A 182 -9.29 16.46 29.73
CA ARG A 182 -10.34 16.39 30.76
C ARG A 182 -9.86 16.93 32.11
N SER A 183 -8.61 16.66 32.48
CA SER A 183 -8.04 17.16 33.74
C SER A 183 -7.83 18.68 33.72
N ILE A 184 -7.43 19.25 32.59
CA ILE A 184 -7.28 20.70 32.40
C ILE A 184 -8.66 21.37 32.44
N MET A 185 -9.67 20.82 31.76
CA MET A 185 -11.05 21.35 31.83
C MET A 185 -11.61 21.33 33.25
N LYS A 186 -11.38 20.24 34.01
CA LYS A 186 -11.79 20.16 35.42
C LYS A 186 -11.05 21.15 36.31
N LYS A 187 -9.77 21.41 36.06
CA LYS A 187 -8.99 22.43 36.78
C LYS A 187 -9.43 23.84 36.41
N ALA A 188 -9.71 24.11 35.14
CA ALA A 188 -10.23 25.40 34.67
C ALA A 188 -11.63 25.67 35.24
N ALA A 189 -12.52 24.68 35.26
CA ALA A 189 -13.85 24.79 35.87
C ALA A 189 -13.81 25.01 37.39
N LYS A 190 -12.78 24.49 38.08
CA LYS A 190 -12.56 24.75 39.52
C LYS A 190 -11.83 26.06 39.80
N ALA A 191 -11.15 26.63 38.81
CA ALA A 191 -10.35 27.85 38.95
C ALA A 191 -11.10 29.12 38.50
N GLN A 192 -12.31 29.00 37.94
CA GLN A 192 -13.21 30.15 37.77
C GLN A 192 -13.86 30.45 39.14
N PRO A 193 -13.55 31.60 39.77
CA PRO A 193 -14.33 32.06 40.91
C PRO A 193 -15.70 32.47 40.38
N THR A 194 -16.75 32.04 41.07
CA THR A 194 -18.11 32.52 40.86
C THR A 194 -18.13 34.05 41.01
N GLU A 195 -18.13 34.78 39.89
CA GLU A 195 -18.25 36.25 39.86
C GLU A 195 -19.65 36.76 40.29
N GLU A 196 -20.51 35.91 40.83
CA GLU A 196 -21.85 36.31 41.29
C GLU A 196 -21.89 36.91 42.70
N GLU A 197 -20.82 36.83 43.51
CA GLU A 197 -20.86 37.31 44.91
C GLU A 197 -20.36 38.76 45.14
N LYS A 198 -20.13 39.57 44.08
CA LYS A 198 -19.73 40.99 44.22
C LYS A 198 -20.78 42.00 43.72
N LYS A 199 -22.04 41.61 43.54
CA LYS A 199 -23.12 42.54 43.14
C LYS A 199 -24.19 42.79 44.21
N THR A 200 -24.08 42.20 45.40
CA THR A 200 -25.10 42.35 46.45
C THR A 200 -24.77 43.38 47.54
N ASP A 201 -23.57 43.97 47.56
CA ASP A 201 -23.15 44.91 48.63
C ASP A 201 -22.91 46.36 48.18
N LEU A 202 -23.29 46.72 46.95
CA LEU A 202 -23.23 48.11 46.45
C LEU A 202 -24.61 48.74 46.23
N GLY A 203 -25.68 48.11 46.74
CA GLY A 203 -27.07 48.49 46.48
C GLY A 203 -27.91 48.85 47.71
N ARG A 204 -27.30 49.17 48.86
CA ARG A 204 -28.01 49.73 50.01
C ARG A 204 -27.26 50.94 50.57
N ASN A 205 -27.54 52.09 49.98
CA ASN A 205 -27.58 53.38 50.67
C ASN A 205 -29.02 53.88 50.58
#